data_AF-K1SMK0-F1
#
_entry.id   AF-K1SMK0-F1
#
_cell.length_a   1.000
_cell.length_b   1.000
_cell.length_c   1.000
_cell.angle_alpha   90.00
_cell.angle_beta   90.00
_cell.angle_gamma   90.00
#
_symmetry.space_group_name_H-M   'P 1'
#
loop_
_entity.id
_entity.type
_entity.pdbx_description
1 polymer ?
#
loop_
_entity_poly.entity_id
_entity_poly.type
_entity_poly.pdbx_seq_one_letter_code
_entity_poly.pdbx_strand_id
1 'polypeptide(L)'
;MSTPLADKVAEHYGVECRNVLTGFKWIGDQIAKLEAAGQVDRFIFGFEESYGYLAGPYVRDKDAIIGSMLICEMAAYYRAKGSSIKEELERIYAEYGRYLNKVDSFEFPGLSGMDKMVGIMSGLRENPPKDFGGDAVVKVVDYKKPEETGLPAANVLIYTLASGCTVVVRPSGTEPKIKTYFTTKG
;
A
#
# COMPACT_ATOMS: atom_id res chain seq x y z
N MET A 1 1.16 -1.86 1.40
CA MET A 1 1.11 -2.29 -0.02
C MET A 1 0.78 -1.15 -0.97
N SER A 2 0.33 0.01 -0.47
CA SER A 2 0.25 1.24 -1.26
C SER A 2 1.64 1.87 -1.50
N THR A 3 1.73 2.83 -2.42
CA THR A 3 2.99 3.48 -2.82
C THR A 3 3.72 4.16 -1.64
N PRO A 4 5.05 3.99 -1.50
CA PRO A 4 5.86 4.73 -0.52
C PRO A 4 5.95 6.24 -0.78
N LEU A 5 5.51 6.72 -1.96
CA LEU A 5 5.47 8.15 -2.27
C LEU A 5 4.67 8.94 -1.23
N ALA A 6 3.57 8.37 -0.73
CA ALA A 6 2.74 9.02 0.28
C ALA A 6 3.49 9.22 1.61
N ASP A 7 4.35 8.27 2.00
CA ASP A 7 5.18 8.41 3.20
C ASP A 7 6.12 9.62 3.06
N LYS A 8 6.71 9.81 1.87
CA LYS A 8 7.63 10.93 1.60
C LYS A 8 6.93 12.29 1.56
N VAL A 9 5.74 12.35 0.96
CA VAL A 9 4.92 13.56 0.97
C VAL A 9 4.49 13.89 2.40
N ALA A 10 4.03 12.90 3.17
CA ALA A 10 3.62 13.11 4.56
C ALA A 10 4.79 13.59 5.45
N GLU A 11 5.97 12.98 5.31
CA GLU A 11 7.20 13.37 6.00
C GLU A 11 7.55 14.84 5.74
N HIS A 12 7.52 15.29 4.47
CA HIS A 12 7.81 16.68 4.11
C HIS A 12 6.85 17.68 4.77
N TYR A 13 5.55 17.37 4.79
CA TYR A 13 4.55 18.26 5.38
C TYR A 13 4.37 18.08 6.90
N GLY A 14 5.18 17.24 7.56
CA GLY A 14 5.07 16.98 8.99
C GLY A 14 3.79 16.25 9.39
N VAL A 15 3.20 15.49 8.46
CA VAL A 15 1.97 14.72 8.66
C VAL A 15 2.33 13.31 9.11
N GLU A 16 1.64 12.82 10.15
CA GLU A 16 1.76 11.43 10.57
C GLU A 16 1.16 10.49 9.51
N CYS A 17 1.99 9.61 8.94
CA CYS A 17 1.52 8.54 8.06
C CYS A 17 1.49 7.20 8.81
N ARG A 18 0.34 6.53 8.82
CA ARG A 18 0.16 5.21 9.44
C ARG A 18 0.00 4.12 8.39
N ASN A 19 0.99 3.24 8.31
CA ASN A 19 0.90 2.03 7.49
C ASN A 19 0.12 0.94 8.24
N VAL A 20 -0.95 0.45 7.62
CA VAL A 20 -1.81 -0.61 8.17
C VAL A 20 -1.89 -1.81 7.22
N LEU A 21 -2.46 -2.92 7.69
CA LEU A 21 -2.74 -4.08 6.86
C LEU A 21 -3.77 -3.75 5.76
N THR A 22 -3.81 -4.54 4.69
CA THR A 22 -4.82 -4.36 3.64
C THR A 22 -6.23 -4.65 4.14
N GLY A 23 -7.18 -3.83 3.69
CA GLY A 23 -8.59 -3.82 4.04
C GLY A 23 -8.94 -2.51 4.74
N PHE A 24 -9.91 -1.78 4.20
CA PHE A 24 -10.34 -0.48 4.74
C PHE A 24 -10.79 -0.51 6.20
N LYS A 25 -11.19 -1.69 6.71
CA LYS A 25 -11.45 -1.90 8.14
C LYS A 25 -10.31 -1.44 9.04
N TRP A 26 -9.05 -1.55 8.59
CA TRP A 26 -7.88 -1.13 9.38
C TRP A 26 -7.70 0.38 9.40
N ILE A 27 -8.14 1.08 8.34
CA ILE A 27 -8.24 2.55 8.32
C ILE A 27 -9.39 2.98 9.25
N GLY A 28 -10.55 2.30 9.18
CA GLY A 28 -11.67 2.51 10.09
C GLY A 28 -11.28 2.32 11.57
N ASP A 29 -10.46 1.32 11.87
CA ASP A 29 -9.90 1.09 13.22
C ASP A 29 -9.01 2.26 13.68
N GLN A 30 -8.22 2.89 12.78
CA GLN A 30 -7.49 4.10 13.13
C GLN A 30 -8.40 5.27 13.44
N ILE A 31 -9.48 5.45 12.67
CA ILE A 31 -10.49 6.49 12.92
C ILE A 31 -11.14 6.27 14.29
N ALA A 32 -11.55 5.04 14.60
CA ALA A 32 -12.15 4.68 15.89
C ALA A 32 -11.20 4.93 17.07
N LYS A 33 -9.91 4.62 16.91
CA LYS A 33 -8.88 4.91 17.92
C LYS A 33 -8.70 6.42 18.16
N LEU A 34 -8.70 7.21 17.10
CA LEU A 34 -8.61 8.67 17.21
C LEU A 34 -9.87 9.25 17.86
N GLU A 35 -11.05 8.75 17.51
CA GLU A 35 -12.33 9.12 18.12
C GLU A 35 -12.36 8.82 19.61
N ALA A 36 -11.96 7.61 20.02
CA ALA A 36 -11.86 7.23 21.43
C ALA A 36 -10.85 8.10 22.21
N ALA A 37 -9.84 8.64 21.53
CA ALA A 37 -8.86 9.55 22.11
C ALA A 37 -9.29 11.03 22.10
N GLY A 38 -10.48 11.37 21.57
CA GLY A 38 -10.92 12.76 21.39
C GLY A 38 -10.10 13.53 20.34
N GLN A 39 -9.53 12.81 19.37
CA GLN A 39 -8.58 13.30 18.36
C GLN A 39 -9.04 13.00 16.93
N VAL A 40 -10.34 12.78 16.70
CA VAL A 40 -10.88 12.34 15.41
C VAL A 40 -10.49 13.26 14.24
N ASP A 41 -10.38 14.56 14.48
CA ASP A 41 -10.00 15.58 13.49
C ASP A 41 -8.54 15.47 13.02
N ARG A 42 -7.72 14.64 13.67
CA ARG A 42 -6.37 14.31 13.18
C ARG A 42 -6.39 13.42 11.94
N PHE A 43 -7.50 12.72 11.68
CA PHE A 43 -7.64 11.90 10.49
C PHE A 43 -7.97 12.78 9.29
N ILE A 44 -6.99 12.94 8.39
CA ILE A 44 -7.15 13.77 7.18
C ILE A 44 -7.50 12.93 5.95
N PHE A 45 -6.87 11.78 5.77
CA PHE A 45 -6.95 11.01 4.54
C PHE A 45 -6.56 9.54 4.75
N GLY A 46 -7.26 8.63 4.10
CA GLY A 46 -6.93 7.20 4.07
C GLY A 46 -7.13 6.63 2.67
N PHE A 47 -6.22 5.76 2.23
CA PHE A 47 -6.28 5.20 0.89
C PHE A 47 -5.66 3.81 0.76
N GLU A 48 -6.06 3.10 -0.29
CA GLU A 48 -5.50 1.81 -0.69
C GLU A 48 -5.17 1.81 -2.19
N GLU A 49 -4.16 1.04 -2.60
CA GLU A 49 -3.77 0.86 -4.02
C GLU A 49 -4.94 0.45 -4.93
N SER A 50 -5.91 -0.28 -4.38
CA SER A 50 -7.13 -0.75 -5.05
C SER A 50 -8.21 0.33 -5.27
N TYR A 51 -7.80 1.59 -5.45
CA TYR A 51 -8.68 2.75 -5.72
C TYR A 51 -9.67 3.09 -4.60
N GLY A 52 -9.31 2.78 -3.35
CA GLY A 52 -10.11 3.17 -2.18
C GLY A 52 -9.59 4.46 -1.58
N TYR A 53 -10.46 5.44 -1.35
CA TYR A 53 -10.11 6.73 -0.76
C TYR A 53 -11.17 7.16 0.26
N LEU A 54 -10.74 7.91 1.27
CA LEU A 54 -11.59 8.64 2.19
C LEU A 54 -10.84 9.90 2.63
N ALA A 55 -11.51 11.04 2.60
CA ALA A 55 -10.98 12.30 3.12
C ALA A 55 -11.84 12.77 4.29
N GLY A 56 -11.24 12.83 5.48
CA GLY A 56 -11.96 13.12 6.73
C GLY A 56 -12.68 11.90 7.34
N PRO A 57 -13.10 12.00 8.61
CA PRO A 57 -13.49 10.85 9.42
C PRO A 57 -14.99 10.59 9.47
N TYR A 58 -15.78 10.98 8.45
CA TYR A 58 -17.26 10.94 8.55
C TYR A 58 -17.85 9.54 8.34
N VAL A 59 -17.18 8.66 7.61
CA VAL A 59 -17.56 7.25 7.42
C VAL A 59 -16.40 6.32 7.76
N ARG A 60 -16.68 5.04 8.00
CA ARG A 60 -15.67 4.00 8.29
C ARG A 60 -15.45 3.11 7.06
N ASP A 61 -15.66 3.69 5.89
CA ASP A 61 -15.58 3.03 4.59
C ASP A 61 -14.99 3.99 3.54
N LYS A 62 -14.71 3.46 2.36
CA LYS A 62 -14.31 4.23 1.19
C LYS A 62 -15.46 5.09 0.72
N ASP A 63 -15.14 6.24 0.15
CA ASP A 63 -16.10 7.09 -0.53
C ASP A 63 -15.55 7.50 -1.91
N ALA A 64 -16.17 6.96 -2.96
CA ALA A 64 -15.78 7.26 -4.33
C ALA A 64 -16.20 8.68 -4.75
N ILE A 65 -17.26 9.23 -4.15
CA ILE A 65 -17.77 10.57 -4.46
C ILE A 65 -16.80 11.61 -3.94
N ILE A 66 -16.30 11.48 -2.70
CA ILE A 66 -15.30 12.42 -2.18
C ILE A 66 -14.00 12.35 -2.98
N GLY A 67 -13.55 11.15 -3.35
CA GLY A 67 -12.36 10.99 -4.21
C GLY A 67 -12.54 11.67 -5.58
N SER A 68 -13.72 11.52 -6.18
CA SER A 68 -14.07 12.16 -7.46
C SER A 68 -14.18 13.69 -7.34
N MET A 69 -14.70 14.19 -6.22
CA MET A 69 -14.77 15.62 -5.94
C MET A 69 -13.37 16.23 -5.80
N LEU A 70 -12.49 15.60 -5.01
CA LEU A 70 -11.13 16.06 -4.77
C LEU A 70 -10.29 16.16 -6.05
N ILE A 71 -10.39 15.17 -6.95
CA ILE A 71 -9.65 15.23 -8.23
C ILE A 71 -10.19 16.35 -9.14
N CYS A 72 -11.51 16.60 -9.14
CA CYS A 72 -12.12 17.71 -9.86
C CYS A 72 -11.71 19.07 -9.28
N GLU A 73 -11.66 19.20 -7.95
CA GLU A 73 -11.20 20.40 -7.26
C GLU A 73 -9.73 20.69 -7.58
N MET A 74 -8.85 19.69 -7.49
CA MET A 74 -7.45 19.82 -7.89
C MET A 74 -7.32 20.25 -9.36
N ALA A 75 -8.11 19.67 -10.27
CA ALA A 75 -8.11 20.04 -11.68
C ALA A 75 -8.48 21.52 -11.87
N ALA A 76 -9.56 21.97 -11.25
CA ALA A 76 -10.04 23.35 -11.34
C ALA A 76 -9.03 24.34 -10.74
N TYR A 77 -8.51 24.02 -9.55
CA TYR A 77 -7.56 24.86 -8.82
C TYR A 77 -6.27 25.08 -9.60
N TYR A 78 -5.62 24.00 -10.06
CA TYR A 78 -4.35 24.13 -10.78
C TYR A 78 -4.54 24.74 -12.17
N ARG A 79 -5.65 24.46 -12.85
CA ARG A 79 -6.00 25.13 -14.12
C ARG A 79 -6.14 26.64 -13.94
N ALA A 80 -6.80 27.10 -12.87
CA ALA A 80 -6.93 28.53 -12.58
C ALA A 80 -5.57 29.23 -12.33
N LYS A 81 -4.54 28.46 -11.97
CA LYS A 81 -3.15 28.91 -11.78
C LYS A 81 -2.26 28.74 -13.00
N GLY A 82 -2.81 28.30 -14.14
CA GLY A 82 -2.03 28.04 -15.35
C GLY A 82 -1.19 26.76 -15.30
N SER A 83 -1.53 25.82 -14.40
CA SER A 83 -0.93 24.49 -14.26
C SER A 83 -1.96 23.39 -14.57
N SER A 84 -1.57 22.13 -14.42
CA SER A 84 -2.42 20.95 -14.62
C SER A 84 -2.07 19.85 -13.60
N ILE A 85 -3.00 18.92 -13.36
CA ILE A 85 -2.74 17.77 -12.47
C ILE A 85 -1.51 16.97 -12.92
N LYS A 86 -1.28 16.87 -14.23
CA LYS A 86 -0.10 16.19 -14.78
C LYS A 86 1.18 16.92 -14.38
N GLU A 87 1.24 18.24 -14.55
CA GLU A 87 2.42 19.03 -14.18
C GLU A 87 2.68 18.97 -12.67
N GLU A 88 1.64 19.03 -11.85
CA GLU A 88 1.79 18.90 -10.40
C GLU A 88 2.24 17.49 -9.98
N LEU A 89 1.77 16.44 -10.66
CA LEU A 89 2.26 15.10 -10.43
C LEU A 89 3.74 14.96 -10.82
N GLU A 90 4.17 15.55 -11.94
CA GLU A 90 5.59 15.60 -12.31
C GLU A 90 6.42 16.38 -11.29
N ARG A 91 5.88 17.47 -10.71
CA ARG A 91 6.54 18.21 -9.63
C ARG A 91 6.72 17.36 -8.39
N ILE A 92 5.68 16.63 -7.97
CA ILE A 92 5.74 15.67 -6.86
C ILE A 92 6.80 14.59 -7.14
N TYR A 93 6.84 14.04 -8.35
CA TYR A 93 7.86 13.06 -8.72
C TYR A 93 9.29 13.63 -8.74
N ALA A 94 9.47 14.87 -9.21
CA ALA A 94 10.76 15.53 -9.18
C ALA A 94 11.26 15.77 -7.75
N GLU A 95 10.34 16.04 -6.81
CA GLU A 95 10.67 16.35 -5.41
C GLU A 95 10.89 15.10 -4.55
N TYR A 96 10.03 14.08 -4.67
CA TYR A 96 10.02 12.92 -3.77
C TYR A 96 10.51 11.61 -4.42
N GLY A 97 10.82 11.67 -5.72
CA GLY A 97 11.15 10.54 -6.56
C GLY A 97 9.93 9.96 -7.27
N ARG A 98 10.20 9.33 -8.40
CA ARG A 98 9.20 8.63 -9.21
C ARG A 98 9.17 7.16 -8.82
N TYR A 99 7.95 6.63 -8.71
CA TYR A 99 7.69 5.27 -8.26
C TYR A 99 6.84 4.54 -9.30
N LEU A 100 7.30 3.37 -9.74
CA LEU A 100 6.50 2.47 -10.53
C LEU A 100 5.94 1.38 -9.61
N ASN A 101 4.63 1.24 -9.62
CA ASN A 101 3.93 0.20 -8.84
C ASN A 101 3.24 -0.75 -9.82
N LYS A 102 3.44 -2.04 -9.67
CA LYS A 102 2.78 -3.07 -10.48
C LYS A 102 2.24 -4.18 -9.60
N VAL A 103 1.07 -4.71 -9.94
CA VAL A 103 0.48 -5.87 -9.28
C VAL A 103 0.25 -6.96 -10.31
N ASP A 104 0.79 -8.15 -10.04
CA ASP A 104 0.49 -9.36 -10.79
C ASP A 104 -0.32 -10.32 -9.89
N SER A 105 -1.24 -11.06 -10.48
CA SER A 105 -2.11 -12.03 -9.79
C SER A 105 -1.97 -13.38 -10.46
N PHE A 106 -1.51 -14.38 -9.70
CA PHE A 106 -1.31 -15.75 -10.16
C PHE A 106 -2.39 -16.64 -9.59
N GLU A 107 -3.21 -17.22 -10.47
CA GLU A 107 -4.30 -18.12 -10.10
C GLU A 107 -3.87 -19.58 -10.21
N PHE A 108 -4.36 -20.41 -9.28
CA PHE A 108 -4.07 -21.84 -9.22
C PHE A 108 -5.41 -22.60 -9.30
N PRO A 109 -5.90 -22.91 -10.52
CA PRO A 109 -7.18 -23.59 -10.68
C PRO A 109 -7.10 -25.07 -10.26
N GLY A 110 -8.27 -25.65 -10.00
CA GLY A 110 -8.42 -27.06 -9.66
C GLY A 110 -8.39 -27.35 -8.16
N LEU A 111 -8.70 -28.60 -7.81
CA LEU A 111 -8.88 -29.04 -6.42
C LEU A 111 -7.60 -28.88 -5.56
N SER A 112 -6.42 -28.96 -6.17
CA SER A 112 -5.11 -28.80 -5.51
C SER A 112 -4.59 -27.35 -5.49
N GLY A 113 -5.38 -26.39 -5.99
CA GLY A 113 -4.97 -24.99 -6.10
C GLY A 113 -4.58 -24.36 -4.76
N MET A 114 -5.35 -24.66 -3.71
CA MET A 114 -5.08 -24.18 -2.36
C MET A 114 -3.79 -24.75 -1.79
N ASP A 115 -3.56 -26.05 -1.94
CA ASP A 115 -2.33 -26.70 -1.46
C ASP A 115 -1.11 -26.16 -2.17
N LYS A 116 -1.20 -25.94 -3.48
CA LYS A 116 -0.13 -25.32 -4.28
C LYS A 116 0.19 -23.91 -3.80
N MET A 117 -0.84 -23.09 -3.56
CA MET A 117 -0.68 -21.74 -3.02
C MET A 117 0.00 -21.76 -1.64
N VAL A 118 -0.45 -22.63 -0.74
CA VAL A 118 0.15 -22.79 0.60
C VAL A 118 1.61 -23.21 0.49
N GLY A 119 1.91 -24.20 -0.36
CA GLY A 119 3.26 -24.68 -0.61
C GLY A 119 4.20 -23.58 -1.14
N ILE A 120 3.74 -22.75 -2.08
CA ILE A 120 4.52 -21.61 -2.59
C ILE A 120 4.80 -20.60 -1.47
N MET A 121 3.79 -20.23 -0.69
CA MET A 121 3.95 -19.27 0.41
C MET A 121 4.86 -19.80 1.52
N SER A 122 4.83 -21.10 1.82
CA SER A 122 5.76 -21.73 2.76
C SER A 122 7.18 -21.76 2.19
N GLY A 123 7.33 -22.18 0.93
CA GLY A 123 8.64 -22.23 0.25
C GLY A 123 9.33 -20.87 0.19
N LEU A 124 8.59 -19.81 -0.17
CA LEU A 124 9.11 -18.43 -0.17
C LEU A 124 9.54 -17.97 1.23
N ARG A 125 8.83 -18.41 2.28
CA ARG A 125 9.12 -18.04 3.67
C ARG A 125 10.34 -18.79 4.23
N GLU A 126 10.42 -20.09 3.98
CA GLU A 126 11.46 -20.97 4.51
C GLU A 126 12.77 -20.87 3.71
N ASN A 127 12.66 -20.63 2.40
CA ASN A 127 13.77 -20.51 1.48
C ASN A 127 13.64 -19.20 0.66
N PRO A 128 13.84 -18.04 1.28
CA PRO A 128 13.68 -16.75 0.60
C PRO A 128 14.63 -16.63 -0.59
N PRO A 129 14.18 -16.10 -1.74
CA PRO A 129 15.06 -15.81 -2.88
C PRO A 129 16.23 -14.89 -2.47
N LYS A 130 17.39 -15.10 -3.09
CA LYS A 130 18.58 -14.26 -2.84
C LYS A 130 18.57 -12.96 -3.65
N ASP A 131 17.88 -12.95 -4.77
CA ASP A 131 17.70 -11.81 -5.64
C ASP A 131 16.39 -11.92 -6.41
N PHE A 132 15.95 -10.80 -6.98
CA PHE A 132 14.91 -10.76 -8.01
C PHE A 132 15.45 -10.02 -9.22
N GLY A 133 15.58 -10.73 -10.35
CA GLY A 133 16.10 -10.13 -11.58
C GLY A 133 17.55 -9.62 -11.44
N GLY A 134 18.36 -10.25 -10.59
CA GLY A 134 19.74 -9.84 -10.31
C GLY A 134 19.90 -8.75 -9.25
N ASP A 135 18.81 -8.19 -8.71
CA ASP A 135 18.85 -7.24 -7.61
C ASP A 135 18.71 -7.99 -6.26
N ALA A 136 19.75 -7.90 -5.43
CA ALA A 136 19.90 -8.71 -4.24
C ALA A 136 18.84 -8.38 -3.17
N VAL A 137 18.29 -9.41 -2.53
CA VAL A 137 17.41 -9.25 -1.37
C VAL A 137 18.26 -8.89 -0.15
N VAL A 138 18.03 -7.70 0.41
CA VAL A 138 18.77 -7.18 1.58
C VAL A 138 17.96 -7.25 2.87
N LYS A 139 16.63 -7.40 2.78
CA LYS A 139 15.76 -7.55 3.95
C LYS A 139 14.53 -8.39 3.58
N VAL A 140 14.13 -9.26 4.51
CA VAL A 140 12.88 -10.01 4.45
C VAL A 140 12.08 -9.70 5.70
N VAL A 141 10.80 -9.36 5.54
CA VAL A 141 9.85 -9.14 6.64
C VAL A 141 8.68 -10.08 6.48
N ASP A 142 8.37 -10.84 7.52
CA ASP A 142 7.22 -11.74 7.57
C ASP A 142 6.14 -11.18 8.50
N TYR A 143 4.99 -10.85 7.94
CA TYR A 143 3.87 -10.30 8.71
C TYR A 143 3.18 -11.36 9.58
N LYS A 144 3.61 -12.63 9.55
CA LYS A 144 3.22 -13.60 10.57
C LYS A 144 3.87 -13.34 11.94
N LYS A 145 4.79 -12.37 12.03
CA LYS A 145 5.50 -11.97 13.25
C LYS A 145 5.10 -10.56 13.70
N PRO A 146 3.99 -10.41 14.45
CA PRO A 146 3.53 -9.11 14.95
C PRO A 146 4.59 -8.32 15.72
N GLU A 147 5.49 -9.01 16.43
CA GLU A 147 6.59 -8.44 17.19
C GLU A 147 7.60 -7.69 16.33
N GLU A 148 7.77 -8.08 15.05
CA GLU A 148 8.66 -7.40 14.11
C GLU A 148 7.96 -6.24 13.38
N THR A 149 6.63 -6.26 13.30
CA THR A 149 5.84 -5.33 12.44
C THR A 149 4.99 -4.32 13.21
N GLY A 150 4.67 -4.58 14.48
CA GLY A 150 3.70 -3.81 15.25
C GLY A 150 2.26 -3.93 14.73
N LEU A 151 2.00 -4.87 13.81
CA LEU A 151 0.71 -5.08 13.17
C LEU A 151 0.17 -6.48 13.48
N PRO A 152 -1.15 -6.70 13.41
CA PRO A 152 -1.73 -8.04 13.55
C PRO A 152 -1.12 -9.03 12.55
N ALA A 153 -1.07 -10.31 12.92
CA ALA A 153 -0.48 -11.33 12.07
C ALA A 153 -1.24 -11.43 10.74
N ALA A 154 -0.49 -11.45 9.63
CA ALA A 154 -1.02 -11.61 8.28
C ALA A 154 -0.09 -12.46 7.42
N ASN A 155 -0.65 -13.20 6.45
CA ASN A 155 0.16 -14.00 5.53
C ASN A 155 0.73 -13.12 4.41
N VAL A 156 1.74 -12.31 4.74
CA VAL A 156 2.39 -11.39 3.80
C VAL A 156 3.90 -11.48 4.00
N LEU A 157 4.63 -11.57 2.90
CA LEU A 157 6.09 -11.49 2.87
C LEU A 157 6.49 -10.22 2.11
N ILE A 158 7.42 -9.45 2.66
CA ILE A 158 8.03 -8.30 1.98
C ILE A 158 9.52 -8.55 1.83
N TYR A 159 10.00 -8.46 0.59
CA TYR A 159 11.40 -8.47 0.22
C TYR A 159 11.82 -7.06 -0.16
N THR A 160 12.80 -6.49 0.54
CA THR A 160 13.46 -5.25 0.15
C THR A 160 14.73 -5.60 -0.60
N LEU A 161 14.92 -5.00 -1.77
CA LEU A 161 16.07 -5.22 -2.63
C LEU A 161 17.13 -4.13 -2.44
N ALA A 162 18.35 -4.38 -2.89
CA ALA A 162 19.49 -3.48 -2.70
C ALA A 162 19.29 -2.12 -3.37
N SER A 163 18.55 -2.06 -4.48
CA SER A 163 18.15 -0.80 -5.14
C SER A 163 17.13 0.03 -4.36
N GLY A 164 16.57 -0.51 -3.27
CA GLY A 164 15.42 0.06 -2.56
C GLY A 164 14.06 -0.33 -3.14
N CYS A 165 14.03 -1.13 -4.22
CA CYS A 165 12.81 -1.74 -4.73
C CYS A 165 12.22 -2.73 -3.70
N THR A 166 10.92 -3.00 -3.82
CA THR A 166 10.25 -3.98 -2.96
C THR A 166 9.40 -4.95 -3.76
N VAL A 167 9.38 -6.21 -3.30
CA VAL A 167 8.48 -7.27 -3.76
C VAL A 167 7.65 -7.70 -2.57
N VAL A 168 6.33 -7.56 -2.66
CA VAL A 168 5.39 -8.02 -1.64
C VAL A 168 4.61 -9.21 -2.18
N VAL A 169 4.58 -10.31 -1.44
CA VAL A 169 3.84 -11.52 -1.82
C VAL A 169 2.77 -11.79 -0.78
N ARG A 170 1.51 -11.95 -1.24
CA ARG A 170 0.41 -12.38 -0.38
C ARG A 170 -0.51 -13.37 -1.09
N PRO A 171 -1.01 -14.40 -0.41
CA PRO A 171 -2.11 -15.20 -0.92
C PRO A 171 -3.45 -14.45 -0.73
N SER A 172 -4.43 -14.83 -1.53
CA SER A 172 -5.83 -14.55 -1.23
C SER A 172 -6.32 -15.46 -0.11
N GLY A 173 -7.24 -14.96 0.71
CA GLY A 173 -7.86 -15.74 1.79
C GLY A 173 -9.03 -16.60 1.32
N THR A 174 -9.64 -16.27 0.18
CA THR A 174 -10.89 -16.88 -0.30
C THR A 174 -10.73 -17.63 -1.61
N GLU A 175 -9.65 -17.40 -2.34
CA GLU A 175 -9.42 -17.96 -3.68
C GLU A 175 -7.98 -18.50 -3.75
N PRO A 176 -7.73 -19.57 -4.53
CA PRO A 176 -6.40 -20.12 -4.71
C PRO A 176 -5.58 -19.21 -5.65
N LYS A 177 -5.17 -18.04 -5.16
CA LYS A 177 -4.38 -17.06 -5.91
C LYS A 177 -3.35 -16.36 -5.03
N ILE A 178 -2.21 -16.03 -5.62
CA ILE A 178 -1.16 -15.20 -4.99
C ILE A 178 -1.07 -13.89 -5.76
N LYS A 179 -1.09 -12.78 -5.03
CA LYS A 179 -0.79 -11.46 -5.57
C LYS A 179 0.64 -11.07 -5.22
N THR A 180 1.35 -10.54 -6.21
CA THR A 180 2.68 -9.97 -6.04
C THR A 180 2.65 -8.49 -6.39
N TYR A 181 3.13 -7.65 -5.48
CA TYR A 181 3.23 -6.21 -5.68
C TYR A 181 4.71 -5.88 -5.86
N PHE A 182 5.02 -5.17 -6.94
CA PHE A 182 6.36 -4.67 -7.24
C PHE A 182 6.35 -3.17 -7.11
N THR A 183 7.27 -2.63 -6.33
CA THR A 183 7.51 -1.19 -6.26
C THR A 183 8.95 -0.92 -6.65
N THR A 184 9.17 -0.10 -7.66
CA THR A 184 10.50 0.40 -8.04
C THR A 184 10.56 1.90 -7.91
N LYS A 185 11.77 2.42 -7.66
CA LYS A 185 12.07 3.85 -7.59
C LYS A 185 13.09 4.19 -8.67
N GLY A 186 12.79 5.16 -9.51
CA GLY A 186 13.63 5.55 -10.65
C GLY A 186 13.10 6.78 -11.36
#